data_AF-A0A349K156-F1
#
_entry.id   AF-A0A349K156-F1
#
_cell.length_a   1.000
_cell.length_b   1.000
_cell.length_c   1.000
_cell.angle_alpha   90.00
_cell.angle_beta   90.00
_cell.angle_gamma   90.00
#
_symmetry.space_group_name_H-M   'P 1'
#
loop_
_entity.id
_entity.type
_entity.pdbx_description
1 polymer ?
#
loop_
_entity_poly.entity_id
_entity_poly.type
_entity_poly.pdbx_seq_one_letter_code
_entity_poly.pdbx_strand_id
1 'polypeptide(L)'
;MLRGLDFRIPAGIAGLVLWMVSPGLFSQPLNDVCIEAELVQFGDGLVATVAGSTAEGATQDPETGECGGSNAPGVWFRLAGDGRRLRAETCASTYDTRLSLFEGACGELICVDSNDDFCGLQSMVEWSAMEGVDYLVLVHGFSSSAGDFTLLFTSQGIPEPGDDDGDGVFDEDDNCPAFPNPDQLDVDGDGVGDACSDPNVIEQDLDGDGIPDAEDNCAAVPNGFQEDLDGDGLGDACDSDDGTCAECWAGELICGKPMDGNFPLSGCNRISGQNLDLYSLVVAGGDVVINLSGSFDTFLELYDENCELVAQDDDGGDGLNSMISRNLPAGTYFVGTSSFGAGQSGSISLTADCVSGISNFCVDCEARELNPGETQDGLLGSSGCRTQLFDQALEIFSLVVEEEFEGSLSVVSADFNPSLSFYNDFCDLVSLNSNCSNPEFGACLNVNLGPGTYTVGVAAEDRVSTGSFRLVVSDAWDFKDFSRGDADANGRADISDAVQILNFLFQGAERPSCLETVDVNNDARVNLTDGIYLLSWLFGEGEALAPPGPPGQASGCGPDPDAPGSPGDLGCDEYSGCD
;
A
#
# COMPACT_ATOMS: atom_id res chain seq x y z
N MET A 1 44.82 -12.67 45.57
CA MET A 1 45.02 -12.31 46.99
C MET A 1 45.21 -10.80 47.06
N LEU A 2 44.12 -10.05 47.16
CA LEU A 2 43.48 -9.58 48.40
C LEU A 2 44.30 -8.51 49.13
N ARG A 3 43.73 -7.29 49.17
CA ARG A 3 43.34 -6.48 50.36
C ARG A 3 43.37 -5.00 49.91
N GLY A 4 42.28 -4.23 49.92
CA GLY A 4 41.24 -4.14 50.94
C GLY A 4 41.54 -2.91 51.80
N LEU A 5 40.91 -1.77 51.49
CA LEU A 5 40.91 -0.58 52.34
C LEU A 5 39.48 -0.02 52.41
N ASP A 6 38.83 -0.35 53.53
CA ASP A 6 37.62 0.27 54.05
C ASP A 6 37.83 1.78 54.28
N PHE A 7 36.91 2.61 53.78
CA PHE A 7 36.72 3.96 54.31
C PHE A 7 35.36 4.04 55.01
N ARG A 8 35.41 4.13 56.33
CA ARG A 8 34.25 4.43 57.19
C ARG A 8 33.92 5.92 57.11
N ILE A 9 32.66 6.25 56.83
CA ILE A 9 32.10 7.60 57.05
C ILE A 9 31.65 7.70 58.52
N PRO A 10 32.08 8.71 59.29
CA PRO A 10 31.44 9.06 60.54
C PRO A 10 30.31 10.08 60.31
N ALA A 11 29.16 9.81 60.91
CA ALA A 11 27.98 10.66 60.87
C ALA A 11 28.15 11.97 61.67
N GLY A 12 27.68 13.07 61.08
CA GLY A 12 27.15 14.24 61.77
C GLY A 12 28.14 15.34 62.15
N ILE A 13 28.05 16.49 61.46
CA ILE A 13 27.63 17.79 62.03
C ILE A 13 27.37 18.75 60.84
N ALA A 14 26.13 19.21 60.77
CA ALA A 14 25.65 20.25 59.88
C ALA A 14 26.18 21.64 60.29
N GLY A 15 26.37 22.54 59.31
CA GLY A 15 26.43 23.98 59.58
C GLY A 15 27.29 24.81 58.62
N LEU A 16 26.60 25.50 57.71
CA LEU A 16 27.01 26.73 57.00
C LEU A 16 28.29 26.72 56.15
N VAL A 17 28.11 26.55 54.84
CA VAL A 17 28.70 27.47 53.85
C VAL A 17 27.64 27.75 52.80
N LEU A 18 27.06 28.95 52.86
CA LEU A 18 26.16 29.48 51.82
C LEU A 18 26.79 30.77 51.28
N TRP A 19 26.73 30.90 49.95
CA TRP A 19 27.02 32.06 49.10
C TRP A 19 28.48 32.41 48.78
N MET A 20 28.93 31.89 47.63
CA MET A 20 29.25 32.72 46.46
C MET A 20 29.29 31.80 45.23
N VAL A 21 28.17 31.67 44.51
CA VAL A 21 28.17 31.19 43.12
C VAL A 21 27.58 32.30 42.27
N SER A 22 28.36 32.72 41.28
CA SER A 22 28.04 33.73 40.28
C SER A 22 26.71 33.42 39.58
N PRO A 23 25.92 34.44 39.17
CA PRO A 23 24.71 34.20 38.41
C PRO A 23 25.09 33.85 36.95
N GLY A 24 24.57 32.73 36.46
CA GLY A 24 24.58 32.39 35.04
C GLY A 24 25.51 31.25 34.65
N LEU A 25 25.11 30.03 34.98
CA LEU A 25 25.39 28.79 34.24
C LEU A 25 24.23 27.87 34.61
N PHE A 26 23.15 27.91 33.84
CA PHE A 26 22.15 26.84 33.90
C PHE A 26 22.89 25.58 33.42
N SER A 27 22.93 24.53 34.25
CA SER A 27 23.49 23.25 33.84
C SER A 27 22.55 22.62 32.83
N GLN A 28 23.08 22.16 31.70
CA GLN A 28 22.32 21.38 30.74
C GLN A 28 21.63 20.20 31.44
N PRO A 29 20.42 19.81 31.01
CA PRO A 29 19.81 18.55 31.43
C PRO A 29 20.77 17.38 31.24
N LEU A 30 20.66 16.34 32.09
CA LEU A 30 21.53 15.16 31.97
C LEU A 30 21.26 14.36 30.68
N ASN A 31 20.07 14.52 30.12
CA ASN A 31 19.62 13.87 28.89
C ASN A 31 19.48 14.85 27.73
N ASP A 32 20.31 15.90 27.73
CA ASP A 32 20.34 16.95 26.70
C ASP A 32 20.94 16.48 25.36
N VAL A 33 21.57 15.31 25.32
CA VAL A 33 22.12 14.72 24.10
C VAL A 33 21.74 13.26 24.00
N CYS A 34 21.51 12.77 22.78
CA CYS A 34 21.06 11.40 22.52
C CYS A 34 21.89 10.31 23.23
N ILE A 35 23.22 10.45 23.31
CA ILE A 35 24.07 9.42 23.96
C ILE A 35 23.84 9.32 25.48
N GLU A 36 23.27 10.36 26.07
CA GLU A 36 22.93 10.46 27.49
C GLU A 36 21.42 10.33 27.73
N ALA A 37 20.67 9.81 26.75
CA ALA A 37 19.23 9.58 26.85
C ALA A 37 18.86 8.85 28.16
N GLU A 38 17.86 9.37 28.86
CA GLU A 38 17.42 8.84 30.13
C GLU A 38 16.72 7.50 29.93
N LEU A 39 17.14 6.46 30.66
CA LEU A 39 16.51 5.14 30.59
C LEU A 39 15.16 5.13 31.31
N VAL A 40 14.11 4.87 30.55
CA VAL A 40 12.77 4.63 31.05
C VAL A 40 12.61 3.15 31.37
N GLN A 41 12.06 2.85 32.54
CA GLN A 41 11.75 1.49 32.97
C GLN A 41 10.31 1.45 33.47
N PHE A 42 9.54 0.46 33.01
CA PHE A 42 8.11 0.30 33.35
C PHE A 42 7.84 -0.25 34.77
N GLY A 43 8.87 -0.57 35.55
CA GLY A 43 8.68 -1.15 36.89
C GLY A 43 7.94 -2.49 36.85
N ASP A 44 7.12 -2.78 37.86
CA ASP A 44 6.23 -3.96 37.92
C ASP A 44 4.89 -3.74 37.18
N GLY A 45 4.78 -2.72 36.33
CA GLY A 45 3.53 -2.35 35.64
C GLY A 45 3.72 -2.04 34.15
N LEU A 46 2.65 -1.60 33.49
CA LEU A 46 2.61 -1.30 32.04
C LEU A 46 2.72 0.20 31.73
N VAL A 47 2.93 1.04 32.74
CA VAL A 47 2.88 2.50 32.61
C VAL A 47 4.09 3.12 33.28
N ALA A 48 4.75 4.06 32.60
CA ALA A 48 5.82 4.87 33.16
C ALA A 48 5.55 6.36 32.90
N THR A 49 5.64 7.19 33.93
CA THR A 49 5.48 8.64 33.79
C THR A 49 6.77 9.35 34.17
N VAL A 50 7.23 10.24 33.29
CA VAL A 50 8.43 11.05 33.49
C VAL A 50 8.06 12.52 33.39
N ALA A 51 8.57 13.35 34.29
CA ALA A 51 8.42 14.80 34.24
C ALA A 51 9.76 15.44 33.91
N GLY A 52 9.77 16.45 33.03
CA GLY A 52 10.97 17.13 32.60
C GLY A 52 10.71 18.54 32.10
N SER A 53 11.76 19.20 31.60
CA SER A 53 11.67 20.54 31.04
C SER A 53 12.66 20.73 29.90
N THR A 54 12.19 21.34 28.81
CA THR A 54 13.02 21.79 27.67
C THR A 54 13.36 23.28 27.76
N ALA A 55 12.82 23.99 28.75
CA ALA A 55 12.95 25.46 28.85
C ALA A 55 14.29 25.92 29.44
N GLU A 56 14.95 25.11 30.27
CA GLU A 56 16.17 25.50 30.99
C GLU A 56 17.38 24.65 30.57
N GLY A 57 18.25 25.24 29.74
CA GLY A 57 19.57 24.69 29.44
C GLY A 57 19.61 23.58 28.40
N ALA A 58 18.47 23.12 27.89
CA ALA A 58 18.41 22.19 26.77
C ALA A 58 18.95 22.82 25.47
N THR A 59 19.70 22.05 24.70
CA THR A 59 20.27 22.45 23.42
C THR A 59 19.32 22.16 22.28
N GLN A 60 19.48 22.91 21.19
CA GLN A 60 18.76 22.62 19.95
C GLN A 60 19.27 21.29 19.41
N ASP A 61 18.38 20.31 19.34
CA ASP A 61 18.65 19.03 18.72
C ASP A 61 18.24 19.12 17.26
N PRO A 62 19.18 19.25 16.31
CA PRO A 62 18.82 19.23 14.91
C PRO A 62 18.37 17.82 14.55
N GLU A 63 17.07 17.67 14.32
CA GLU A 63 16.55 16.48 13.66
C GLU A 63 17.15 16.42 12.25
N THR A 64 17.96 15.41 11.97
CA THR A 64 18.49 15.15 10.63
C THR A 64 17.75 13.97 10.03
N GLY A 65 17.06 14.17 8.91
CA GLY A 65 16.32 13.10 8.22
C GLY A 65 14.81 13.14 8.46
N GLU A 66 14.11 12.15 7.90
CA GLU A 66 12.69 12.11 7.50
C GLU A 66 11.61 12.39 8.57
N CYS A 67 11.96 12.50 9.86
CA CYS A 67 11.05 12.87 10.97
C CYS A 67 10.65 14.36 11.01
N GLY A 68 11.08 15.16 10.02
CA GLY A 68 10.83 16.60 9.94
C GLY A 68 11.86 17.41 10.73
N GLY A 69 12.32 18.52 10.16
CA GLY A 69 13.40 19.31 10.78
C GLY A 69 12.88 20.28 11.85
N SER A 70 13.22 20.07 13.12
CA SER A 70 13.12 21.09 14.18
C SER A 70 14.49 21.57 14.65
N ASN A 71 14.53 22.78 15.20
CA ASN A 71 15.67 23.33 15.96
C ASN A 71 15.21 23.78 17.37
N ALA A 72 14.10 23.23 17.86
CA ALA A 72 13.66 23.46 19.22
C ALA A 72 14.63 22.80 20.21
N PRO A 73 14.78 23.33 21.43
CA PRO A 73 15.51 22.65 22.47
C PRO A 73 14.80 21.35 22.87
N GLY A 74 15.55 20.26 23.04
CA GLY A 74 15.01 18.94 23.28
C GLY A 74 15.71 18.18 24.41
N VAL A 75 15.10 17.08 24.83
CA VAL A 75 15.71 16.12 25.76
C VAL A 75 15.34 14.69 25.34
N TRP A 76 16.27 13.76 25.61
CA TRP A 76 16.24 12.40 25.07
C TRP A 76 15.87 11.35 26.12
N PHE A 77 15.07 10.39 25.71
CA PHE A 77 14.71 9.20 26.49
C PHE A 77 15.04 7.96 25.69
N ARG A 78 15.38 6.87 26.38
CA ARG A 78 15.60 5.55 25.80
C ARG A 78 14.76 4.51 26.51
N LEU A 79 14.16 3.60 25.76
CA LEU A 79 13.43 2.46 26.29
C LEU A 79 13.69 1.22 25.43
N ALA A 80 13.75 0.06 26.07
CA ALA A 80 13.83 -1.21 25.37
C ALA A 80 12.42 -1.65 24.94
N GLY A 81 12.28 -2.09 23.70
CA GLY A 81 11.08 -2.75 23.23
C GLY A 81 10.86 -4.06 23.97
N ASP A 82 9.60 -4.30 24.30
CA ASP A 82 9.10 -5.45 25.06
C ASP A 82 8.30 -6.43 24.19
N GLY A 83 8.31 -6.22 22.88
CA GLY A 83 7.52 -6.99 21.93
C GLY A 83 6.09 -6.49 21.75
N ARG A 84 5.65 -5.46 22.51
CA ARG A 84 4.27 -4.97 22.55
C ARG A 84 4.07 -3.65 21.82
N ARG A 85 2.84 -3.15 21.77
CA ARG A 85 2.55 -1.81 21.22
C ARG A 85 2.83 -0.77 22.31
N LEU A 86 3.83 0.06 22.07
CA LEU A 86 4.21 1.13 22.98
C LEU A 86 3.63 2.46 22.51
N ARG A 87 3.15 3.24 23.46
CA ARG A 87 2.66 4.60 23.26
C ARG A 87 3.45 5.56 24.12
N ALA A 88 3.81 6.71 23.57
CA ALA A 88 4.38 7.84 24.30
C ALA A 88 3.54 9.09 24.05
N GLU A 89 3.10 9.76 25.10
CA GLU A 89 2.27 10.97 24.97
C GLU A 89 2.68 12.10 25.93
N THR A 90 2.38 13.33 25.53
CA THR A 90 2.70 14.53 26.30
C THR A 90 1.47 15.34 26.71
N CYS A 91 0.27 14.74 26.68
CA CYS A 91 -1.02 15.43 26.87
C CYS A 91 -1.17 16.22 28.17
N ALA A 92 -0.43 15.86 29.22
CA ALA A 92 -0.41 16.59 30.49
C ALA A 92 0.63 17.74 30.53
N SER A 93 1.16 18.14 29.38
CA SER A 93 2.15 19.22 29.23
C SER A 93 1.48 20.57 28.96
N THR A 94 2.25 21.65 29.07
CA THR A 94 1.70 23.03 29.06
C THR A 94 2.15 23.88 27.87
N TYR A 95 2.96 23.31 26.97
CA TYR A 95 3.46 23.97 25.78
C TYR A 95 3.26 23.11 24.54
N ASP A 96 3.38 23.74 23.39
CA ASP A 96 3.29 23.11 22.07
C ASP A 96 4.45 22.12 21.88
N THR A 97 4.18 20.84 22.19
CA THR A 97 5.18 19.77 22.20
C THR A 97 5.32 19.15 20.82
N ARG A 98 6.43 18.45 20.61
CA ARG A 98 6.63 17.54 19.49
C ARG A 98 7.39 16.32 20.01
N LEU A 99 6.99 15.15 19.54
CA LEU A 99 7.65 13.88 19.81
C LEU A 99 8.22 13.34 18.52
N SER A 100 9.50 12.95 18.57
CA SER A 100 10.16 12.23 17.49
C SER A 100 10.74 10.93 18.04
N LEU A 101 10.39 9.82 17.39
CA LEU A 101 10.76 8.46 17.76
C LEU A 101 11.78 7.94 16.75
N PHE A 102 12.86 7.37 17.27
CA PHE A 102 13.96 6.84 16.48
C PHE A 102 14.36 5.43 16.92
N GLU A 103 14.93 4.69 15.97
CA GLU A 103 15.73 3.50 16.21
C GLU A 103 17.18 3.73 15.73
N GLY A 104 18.07 2.78 16.01
CA GLY A 104 19.48 2.85 15.64
C GLY A 104 20.34 3.57 16.67
N ALA A 105 21.52 4.02 16.26
CA ALA A 105 22.48 4.68 17.14
C ALA A 105 22.42 6.21 16.96
N CYS A 106 22.78 6.99 17.98
CA CYS A 106 22.77 8.47 17.94
C CYS A 106 23.56 9.13 16.80
N GLY A 107 24.40 8.39 16.06
CA GLY A 107 25.10 8.87 14.86
C GLY A 107 24.46 8.46 13.54
N GLU A 108 23.49 7.54 13.56
CA GLU A 108 22.75 6.96 12.43
C GLU A 108 21.31 6.69 12.90
N LEU A 109 20.61 7.75 13.30
CA LEU A 109 19.22 7.65 13.74
C LEU A 109 18.32 7.37 12.54
N ILE A 110 17.41 6.42 12.70
CA ILE A 110 16.38 6.08 11.73
C ILE A 110 15.05 6.52 12.32
N CYS A 111 14.31 7.33 11.59
CA CYS A 111 12.99 7.81 11.99
C CYS A 111 12.00 6.64 12.01
N VAL A 112 11.30 6.44 13.13
CA VAL A 112 10.22 5.46 13.24
C VAL A 112 8.87 6.15 13.14
N ASP A 113 8.68 7.23 13.90
CA ASP A 113 7.45 8.02 13.91
C ASP A 113 7.70 9.43 14.47
N SER A 114 6.82 10.38 14.18
CA SER A 114 6.86 11.72 14.78
C SER A 114 5.50 12.39 14.76
N ASN A 115 5.21 13.19 15.78
CA ASN A 115 3.95 13.93 15.86
C ASN A 115 4.13 15.24 16.65
N ASP A 116 3.45 16.32 16.24
CA ASP A 116 3.34 17.59 16.97
C ASP A 116 1.98 17.81 17.62
N ASP A 117 0.85 17.45 16.99
CA ASP A 117 -0.49 17.72 17.52
C ASP A 117 -1.35 16.45 17.63
N PHE A 118 -1.79 16.11 18.86
CA PHE A 118 -2.71 15.00 19.12
C PHE A 118 -3.86 15.40 20.07
N CYS A 119 -3.52 15.80 21.29
CA CYS A 119 -4.48 16.10 22.37
C CYS A 119 -4.57 17.61 22.62
N GLY A 120 -4.73 18.37 21.54
CA GLY A 120 -4.58 19.82 21.52
C GLY A 120 -3.25 20.19 20.86
N LEU A 121 -2.41 20.94 21.56
CA LEU A 121 -1.05 21.30 21.10
C LEU A 121 0.01 20.32 21.64
N GLN A 122 -0.42 19.16 22.14
CA GLN A 122 0.45 18.17 22.73
C GLN A 122 0.43 16.91 21.89
N SER A 123 1.57 16.23 21.80
CA SER A 123 1.80 15.17 20.84
C SER A 123 1.76 13.76 21.45
N MET A 124 1.54 12.79 20.57
CA MET A 124 1.52 11.36 20.87
C MET A 124 2.14 10.58 19.70
N VAL A 125 2.99 9.60 20.00
CA VAL A 125 3.51 8.62 19.02
C VAL A 125 3.23 7.21 19.54
N GLU A 126 2.95 6.29 18.63
CA GLU A 126 2.60 4.91 18.94
C GLU A 126 3.23 3.94 17.94
N TRP A 127 3.87 2.88 18.42
CA TRP A 127 4.60 1.95 17.57
C TRP A 127 4.60 0.52 18.12
N SER A 128 4.76 -0.44 17.22
CA SER A 128 4.99 -1.85 17.57
C SER A 128 6.46 -2.04 17.93
N ALA A 129 6.77 -2.15 19.22
CA ALA A 129 8.13 -2.22 19.72
C ALA A 129 8.68 -3.65 19.67
N MET A 130 9.73 -3.87 18.89
CA MET A 130 10.36 -5.19 18.80
C MET A 130 11.11 -5.53 20.09
N GLU A 131 10.92 -6.73 20.61
CA GLU A 131 11.59 -7.19 21.83
C GLU A 131 13.12 -7.11 21.68
N GLY A 132 13.77 -6.41 22.61
CA GLY A 132 15.24 -6.27 22.63
C GLY A 132 15.82 -5.20 21.70
N VAL A 133 14.99 -4.43 21.00
CA VAL A 133 15.40 -3.23 20.25
C VAL A 133 15.30 -2.01 21.17
N ASP A 134 16.37 -1.20 21.26
CA ASP A 134 16.35 0.07 21.99
C ASP A 134 15.76 1.17 21.10
N TYR A 135 14.71 1.84 21.59
CA TYR A 135 14.09 3.02 20.96
C TYR A 135 14.54 4.30 21.67
N LEU A 136 14.63 5.38 20.90
CA LEU A 136 15.01 6.70 21.35
C LEU A 136 13.86 7.68 21.12
N VAL A 137 13.44 8.38 22.17
CA VAL A 137 12.35 9.35 22.12
C VAL A 137 12.91 10.73 22.42
N LEU A 138 12.77 11.64 21.47
CA LEU A 138 13.08 13.05 21.63
C LEU A 138 11.80 13.81 22.00
N VAL A 139 11.81 14.47 23.17
CA VAL A 139 10.78 15.43 23.55
C VAL A 139 11.29 16.83 23.27
N HIS A 140 10.60 17.55 22.40
CA HIS A 140 10.94 18.92 22.03
C HIS A 140 9.66 19.70 21.76
N GLY A 141 9.76 20.90 21.19
CA GLY A 141 8.60 21.71 20.83
C GLY A 141 8.45 21.95 19.34
N PHE A 142 7.25 22.29 18.92
CA PHE A 142 7.03 22.81 17.58
C PHE A 142 7.78 24.14 17.38
N SER A 143 8.54 24.24 16.29
CA SER A 143 9.36 25.40 15.93
C SER A 143 10.44 25.78 16.96
N SER A 144 10.10 26.59 17.96
CA SER A 144 11.02 27.04 19.03
C SER A 144 10.36 27.03 20.41
N SER A 145 9.18 26.43 20.51
CA SER A 145 8.46 26.24 21.77
C SER A 145 9.29 25.38 22.73
N ALA A 146 9.22 25.73 24.01
CA ALA A 146 9.91 25.01 25.07
C ALA A 146 9.16 25.22 26.38
N GLY A 147 9.19 24.24 27.27
CA GLY A 147 8.43 24.28 28.51
C GLY A 147 8.59 23.02 29.35
N ASP A 148 7.83 22.99 30.44
CA ASP A 148 7.72 21.80 31.28
C ASP A 148 6.77 20.79 30.63
N PHE A 149 7.17 19.52 30.64
CA PHE A 149 6.38 18.42 30.08
C PHE A 149 6.17 17.29 31.09
N THR A 150 5.08 16.56 30.86
CA THR A 150 4.83 15.25 31.45
C THR A 150 4.77 14.26 30.28
N LEU A 151 5.68 13.29 30.27
CA LEU A 151 5.75 12.23 29.28
C LEU A 151 5.21 10.94 29.90
N LEU A 152 4.15 10.40 29.32
CA LEU A 152 3.54 9.14 29.71
C LEU A 152 3.88 8.07 28.68
N PHE A 153 4.51 6.99 29.11
CA PHE A 153 4.68 5.78 28.34
C PHE A 153 3.66 4.74 28.80
N THR A 154 3.04 4.08 27.84
CA THR A 154 2.17 2.93 28.08
C THR A 154 2.61 1.78 27.19
N SER A 155 2.89 0.64 27.79
CA SER A 155 3.00 -0.65 27.12
C SER A 155 1.60 -1.24 27.05
N GLN A 156 0.89 -1.04 25.95
CA GLN A 156 -0.36 -1.75 25.72
C GLN A 156 -0.02 -3.19 25.40
N GLY A 157 -0.56 -4.13 26.20
CA GLY A 157 -0.44 -5.55 25.90
C GLY A 157 -0.89 -5.79 24.47
N ILE A 158 -0.07 -6.48 23.67
CA ILE A 158 -0.68 -7.42 22.75
C ILE A 158 -1.48 -8.34 23.66
N PRO A 159 -2.79 -8.58 23.42
CA PRO A 159 -3.55 -9.50 24.25
C PRO A 159 -2.73 -10.79 24.42
N GLU A 160 -2.30 -11.07 25.64
CA GLU A 160 -1.67 -12.36 25.94
C GLU A 160 -2.76 -13.38 25.62
N PRO A 161 -2.51 -14.41 24.79
CA PRO A 161 -3.56 -15.34 24.41
C PRO A 161 -4.19 -16.00 25.66
N GLY A 162 -5.42 -15.61 26.00
CA GLY A 162 -6.18 -16.09 27.16
C GLY A 162 -6.21 -15.19 28.40
N ASP A 163 -5.88 -13.89 28.26
CA ASP A 163 -6.10 -12.83 29.26
C ASP A 163 -6.77 -11.66 28.51
N ASP A 164 -8.10 -11.74 28.36
CA ASP A 164 -8.90 -10.89 27.47
C ASP A 164 -9.00 -9.43 27.97
N ASP A 165 -8.83 -9.18 29.27
CA ASP A 165 -8.94 -7.84 29.87
C ASP A 165 -7.60 -7.23 30.35
N GLY A 166 -6.52 -8.02 30.32
CA GLY A 166 -5.15 -7.57 30.54
C GLY A 166 -4.84 -7.21 32.00
N ASP A 167 -5.60 -7.75 32.96
CA ASP A 167 -5.44 -7.45 34.38
C ASP A 167 -4.34 -8.29 35.07
N GLY A 168 -3.84 -9.31 34.38
CA GLY A 168 -2.80 -10.22 34.86
C GLY A 168 -3.32 -11.56 35.42
N VAL A 169 -4.61 -11.86 35.26
CA VAL A 169 -5.26 -13.15 35.55
C VAL A 169 -5.77 -13.75 34.24
N PHE A 170 -5.45 -15.03 33.95
CA PHE A 170 -5.94 -15.69 32.73
C PHE A 170 -7.44 -16.00 32.83
N ASP A 171 -8.16 -15.93 31.70
CA ASP A 171 -9.63 -16.11 31.61
C ASP A 171 -10.15 -17.40 32.28
N GLU A 172 -9.31 -18.45 32.32
CA GLU A 172 -9.67 -19.73 32.94
C GLU A 172 -9.68 -19.70 34.48
N ASP A 173 -8.99 -18.73 35.06
CA ASP A 173 -8.84 -18.49 36.50
C ASP A 173 -9.46 -17.15 36.95
N ASP A 174 -9.98 -16.36 36.02
CA ASP A 174 -10.56 -15.04 36.26
C ASP A 174 -12.08 -15.10 36.53
N ASN A 175 -12.52 -14.49 37.63
CA ASN A 175 -13.93 -14.35 37.96
C ASN A 175 -14.62 -13.14 37.29
N CYS A 176 -13.88 -12.33 36.54
CA CYS A 176 -14.36 -11.31 35.60
C CYS A 176 -13.49 -11.21 34.32
N PRO A 177 -13.45 -12.22 33.43
CA PRO A 177 -12.54 -12.29 32.25
C PRO A 177 -12.55 -11.11 31.25
N ALA A 178 -13.45 -10.15 31.43
CA ALA A 178 -13.62 -8.99 30.54
C ALA A 178 -13.53 -7.66 31.31
N PHE A 179 -13.32 -7.67 32.63
CA PHE A 179 -13.34 -6.48 33.48
C PHE A 179 -12.21 -6.53 34.51
N PRO A 180 -11.17 -5.69 34.35
CA PRO A 180 -9.95 -5.80 35.13
C PRO A 180 -10.21 -5.79 36.63
N ASN A 181 -9.93 -6.91 37.29
CA ASN A 181 -10.03 -7.07 38.72
C ASN A 181 -8.89 -7.97 39.28
N PRO A 182 -7.65 -7.46 39.32
CA PRO A 182 -6.48 -8.26 39.72
C PRO A 182 -6.55 -8.83 41.15
N ASP A 183 -7.51 -8.36 41.95
CA ASP A 183 -7.76 -8.81 43.33
C ASP A 183 -8.84 -9.89 43.45
N GLN A 184 -9.53 -10.23 42.35
CA GLN A 184 -10.47 -11.36 42.22
C GLN A 184 -11.51 -11.39 43.35
N LEU A 185 -11.98 -10.20 43.76
CA LEU A 185 -12.98 -10.07 44.83
C LEU A 185 -14.34 -10.64 44.37
N ASP A 186 -14.85 -11.60 45.12
CA ASP A 186 -16.19 -12.19 44.98
C ASP A 186 -16.78 -12.30 46.40
N VAL A 187 -17.57 -11.31 46.80
CA VAL A 187 -18.05 -11.18 48.18
C VAL A 187 -19.19 -12.13 48.48
N ASP A 188 -20.02 -12.48 47.51
CA ASP A 188 -21.18 -13.35 47.70
C ASP A 188 -20.94 -14.83 47.36
N GLY A 189 -19.80 -15.12 46.72
CA GLY A 189 -19.22 -16.46 46.53
C GLY A 189 -19.91 -17.25 45.43
N ASP A 190 -20.49 -16.57 44.45
CA ASP A 190 -21.20 -17.22 43.35
C ASP A 190 -20.31 -17.57 42.15
N GLY A 191 -19.05 -17.13 42.17
CA GLY A 191 -18.06 -17.36 41.12
C GLY A 191 -17.99 -16.25 40.07
N VAL A 192 -18.76 -15.17 40.24
CA VAL A 192 -18.67 -13.93 39.44
C VAL A 192 -18.09 -12.83 40.32
N GLY A 193 -17.11 -12.08 39.83
CA GLY A 193 -16.48 -11.05 40.64
C GLY A 193 -17.38 -9.85 40.91
N ASP A 194 -17.11 -9.16 42.02
CA ASP A 194 -17.76 -7.90 42.42
C ASP A 194 -17.66 -6.83 41.31
N ALA A 195 -16.56 -6.85 40.54
CA ALA A 195 -16.29 -5.91 39.46
C ALA A 195 -17.28 -6.05 38.29
N CYS A 196 -17.73 -7.28 37.99
CA CYS A 196 -18.65 -7.59 36.90
C CYS A 196 -20.08 -7.91 37.38
N SER A 197 -20.42 -7.59 38.64
CA SER A 197 -21.74 -7.86 39.25
C SER A 197 -22.51 -6.59 39.72
N ASP A 198 -22.01 -5.37 39.47
CA ASP A 198 -22.71 -4.12 39.83
C ASP A 198 -23.96 -3.91 38.95
N PRO A 199 -25.18 -3.86 39.52
CA PRO A 199 -26.44 -3.70 38.77
C PRO A 199 -26.68 -2.30 38.17
N ASN A 200 -25.75 -1.34 38.31
CA ASN A 200 -25.73 -0.11 37.50
C ASN A 200 -24.94 -0.26 36.20
N VAL A 201 -24.27 -1.40 36.01
CA VAL A 201 -23.86 -1.92 34.70
C VAL A 201 -25.11 -2.62 34.16
N ILE A 202 -26.00 -1.84 33.56
CA ILE A 202 -27.15 -2.38 32.84
C ILE A 202 -26.53 -3.20 31.71
N GLU A 203 -26.60 -4.53 31.79
CA GLU A 203 -26.18 -5.51 30.76
C GLU A 203 -25.09 -4.96 29.82
N GLN A 204 -23.82 -5.01 30.24
CA GLN A 204 -22.62 -4.63 29.45
C GLN A 204 -22.92 -3.54 28.40
N ASP A 205 -22.97 -2.25 28.72
CA ASP A 205 -23.15 -1.16 27.73
C ASP A 205 -21.93 -0.25 27.88
N LEU A 206 -20.84 -0.64 27.21
CA LEU A 206 -19.49 -0.11 27.39
C LEU A 206 -19.37 1.34 26.94
N ASP A 207 -20.17 1.76 25.96
CA ASP A 207 -20.11 3.10 25.38
C ASP A 207 -21.26 4.04 25.82
N GLY A 208 -22.30 3.49 26.44
CA GLY A 208 -23.39 4.21 27.08
C GLY A 208 -24.45 4.74 26.12
N ASP A 209 -24.59 4.15 24.93
CA ASP A 209 -25.57 4.56 23.93
C ASP A 209 -26.99 4.00 24.18
N GLY A 210 -27.11 3.05 25.12
CA GLY A 210 -28.36 2.43 25.53
C GLY A 210 -28.66 1.07 24.88
N ILE A 211 -27.71 0.48 24.14
CA ILE A 211 -27.72 -0.89 23.64
C ILE A 211 -26.71 -1.74 24.45
N PRO A 212 -27.07 -2.96 24.89
CA PRO A 212 -26.10 -3.88 25.51
C PRO A 212 -25.04 -4.36 24.49
N ASP A 213 -23.76 -4.37 24.85
CA ASP A 213 -22.56 -4.91 24.15
C ASP A 213 -22.81 -6.23 23.44
N ALA A 214 -23.60 -7.14 24.03
CA ALA A 214 -23.94 -8.43 23.41
C ALA A 214 -24.93 -8.32 22.24
N GLU A 215 -25.62 -7.19 22.13
CA GLU A 215 -26.57 -6.79 21.11
C GLU A 215 -26.08 -5.54 20.34
N ASP A 216 -24.87 -5.06 20.64
CA ASP A 216 -24.26 -3.84 20.12
C ASP A 216 -23.22 -4.19 19.03
N ASN A 217 -23.50 -3.80 17.79
CA ASN A 217 -22.57 -3.97 16.67
C ASN A 217 -21.34 -3.05 16.76
N CYS A 218 -21.31 -2.09 17.70
CA CYS A 218 -20.16 -1.27 18.07
C CYS A 218 -20.02 -1.07 19.58
N ALA A 219 -19.87 -2.14 20.36
CA ALA A 219 -19.77 -2.10 21.82
C ALA A 219 -18.85 -1.00 22.43
N ALA A 220 -17.83 -0.51 21.73
CA ALA A 220 -16.93 0.54 22.23
C ALA A 220 -17.17 1.95 21.64
N VAL A 221 -18.10 2.13 20.71
CA VAL A 221 -18.32 3.37 19.95
C VAL A 221 -19.81 3.69 19.84
N PRO A 222 -20.31 4.76 20.52
CA PRO A 222 -21.75 5.00 20.63
C PRO A 222 -22.46 5.09 19.29
N ASN A 223 -23.36 4.14 19.02
CA ASN A 223 -24.10 4.05 17.77
C ASN A 223 -25.52 3.49 17.97
N GLY A 224 -26.32 4.11 18.85
CA GLY A 224 -27.63 3.55 19.28
C GLY A 224 -28.72 3.35 18.20
N PHE A 225 -28.40 3.54 16.93
CA PHE A 225 -29.20 3.14 15.77
C PHE A 225 -28.75 1.83 15.11
N GLN A 226 -27.59 1.29 15.48
CA GLN A 226 -27.05 -0.01 15.09
C GLN A 226 -27.03 -0.17 13.56
N GLU A 227 -26.48 0.84 12.88
CA GLU A 227 -26.23 0.81 11.44
C GLU A 227 -25.02 -0.13 11.20
N ASP A 228 -25.16 -1.05 10.24
CA ASP A 228 -24.21 -2.09 9.81
C ASP A 228 -24.53 -2.36 8.33
N LEU A 229 -23.83 -1.64 7.46
CA LEU A 229 -24.16 -1.50 6.05
C LEU A 229 -23.90 -2.79 5.25
N ASP A 230 -22.85 -3.53 5.59
CA ASP A 230 -22.40 -4.74 4.89
C ASP A 230 -22.93 -6.05 5.52
N GLY A 231 -23.45 -5.99 6.76
CA GLY A 231 -24.11 -7.09 7.46
C GLY A 231 -23.14 -8.13 8.01
N ASP A 232 -21.87 -7.76 8.21
CA ASP A 232 -20.84 -8.64 8.74
C ASP A 232 -20.90 -8.79 10.29
N GLY A 233 -21.63 -7.88 10.95
CA GLY A 233 -21.86 -7.85 12.39
C GLY A 233 -21.03 -6.82 13.15
N LEU A 234 -20.16 -6.06 12.47
CA LEU A 234 -19.55 -4.82 12.94
C LEU A 234 -20.40 -3.63 12.47
N GLY A 235 -20.53 -2.59 13.29
CA GLY A 235 -21.33 -1.42 12.94
C GLY A 235 -20.53 -0.32 12.25
N ASP A 236 -21.23 0.50 11.46
CA ASP A 236 -20.66 1.61 10.68
C ASP A 236 -19.78 2.58 11.50
N ALA A 237 -20.01 2.65 12.80
CA ALA A 237 -19.30 3.55 13.71
C ALA A 237 -17.92 3.01 14.15
N CYS A 238 -17.69 1.71 14.07
CA CYS A 238 -16.52 1.01 14.60
C CYS A 238 -15.86 0.05 13.60
N ASP A 239 -16.44 -0.08 12.42
CA ASP A 239 -15.88 -0.83 11.30
C ASP A 239 -14.82 0.03 10.56
N SER A 240 -13.59 -0.50 10.45
CA SER A 240 -12.48 0.16 9.76
C SER A 240 -12.43 -0.13 8.25
N ASP A 241 -13.15 -1.14 7.80
CA ASP A 241 -13.26 -1.59 6.42
C ASP A 241 -14.47 -0.92 5.71
N ASP A 242 -15.41 -0.35 6.48
CA ASP A 242 -16.48 0.57 6.04
C ASP A 242 -15.97 1.92 5.48
N GLY A 243 -14.67 2.20 5.63
CA GLY A 243 -13.98 3.24 4.88
C GLY A 243 -13.69 2.88 3.42
N THR A 244 -14.03 1.66 3.00
CA THR A 244 -13.80 1.21 1.63
C THR A 244 -15.09 0.72 1.01
N CYS A 245 -15.41 1.28 -0.15
CA CYS A 245 -16.50 0.87 -1.01
C CYS A 245 -16.20 -0.50 -1.67
N ALA A 246 -15.42 -1.35 -0.99
CA ALA A 246 -14.79 -2.58 -1.45
C ALA A 246 -15.73 -3.80 -1.38
N GLU A 247 -16.74 -3.76 -0.52
CA GLU A 247 -17.61 -4.90 -0.22
C GLU A 247 -18.74 -5.11 -1.27
N CYS A 248 -19.35 -4.02 -1.75
CA CYS A 248 -20.52 -4.07 -2.66
C CYS A 248 -20.17 -3.81 -4.13
N TRP A 249 -18.95 -4.18 -4.55
CA TRP A 249 -18.42 -3.87 -5.88
C TRP A 249 -19.16 -4.61 -7.01
N ALA A 250 -19.74 -3.83 -7.92
CA ALA A 250 -20.42 -4.34 -9.12
C ALA A 250 -19.64 -4.04 -10.41
N GLY A 251 -18.70 -3.10 -10.41
CA GLY A 251 -17.83 -2.81 -11.54
C GLY A 251 -17.38 -1.35 -11.63
N GLU A 252 -16.97 -0.93 -12.82
CA GLU A 252 -16.54 0.45 -13.10
C GLU A 252 -17.56 1.15 -14.02
N LEU A 253 -17.90 2.39 -13.69
CA LEU A 253 -18.71 3.29 -14.49
C LEU A 253 -17.82 4.29 -15.24
N ILE A 254 -17.78 4.16 -16.56
CA ILE A 254 -16.97 5.03 -17.42
C ILE A 254 -17.82 6.23 -17.91
N CYS A 255 -17.30 7.45 -17.75
CA CYS A 255 -17.91 8.66 -18.28
C CYS A 255 -18.24 8.53 -19.78
N GLY A 256 -19.48 8.86 -20.16
CA GLY A 256 -19.99 8.82 -21.54
C GLY A 256 -20.37 7.44 -22.05
N LYS A 257 -20.15 6.36 -21.28
CA LYS A 257 -20.50 4.99 -21.67
C LYS A 257 -21.68 4.47 -20.83
N PRO A 258 -22.83 4.15 -21.45
CA PRO A 258 -23.93 3.53 -20.74
C PRO A 258 -23.56 2.11 -20.31
N MET A 259 -23.98 1.74 -19.11
CA MET A 259 -23.93 0.38 -18.60
C MET A 259 -25.36 -0.15 -18.44
N ASP A 260 -25.69 -1.18 -19.22
CA ASP A 260 -26.98 -1.88 -19.14
C ASP A 260 -26.78 -3.23 -18.44
N GLY A 261 -27.69 -3.58 -17.54
CA GLY A 261 -27.55 -4.80 -16.75
C GLY A 261 -28.82 -5.21 -16.02
N ASN A 262 -28.70 -6.27 -15.22
CA ASN A 262 -29.72 -6.67 -14.26
C ASN A 262 -29.22 -6.35 -12.86
N PHE A 263 -30.04 -5.67 -12.07
CA PHE A 263 -29.81 -5.37 -10.66
C PHE A 263 -30.63 -6.33 -9.77
N PRO A 264 -30.11 -6.76 -8.61
CA PRO A 264 -28.75 -6.53 -8.11
C PRO A 264 -27.73 -7.52 -8.72
N LEU A 265 -26.46 -7.10 -8.79
CA LEU A 265 -25.31 -7.92 -9.21
C LEU A 265 -24.47 -8.37 -8.02
N SER A 266 -24.19 -7.46 -7.10
CA SER A 266 -23.52 -7.77 -5.85
C SER A 266 -24.55 -8.39 -4.89
N GLY A 267 -24.11 -9.32 -4.05
CA GLY A 267 -24.98 -9.94 -3.04
C GLY A 267 -25.35 -8.99 -1.88
N CYS A 268 -24.94 -7.73 -1.98
CA CYS A 268 -24.99 -6.74 -0.91
C CYS A 268 -26.43 -6.28 -0.66
N ASN A 269 -26.84 -6.37 0.60
CA ASN A 269 -28.19 -6.07 1.07
C ASN A 269 -28.11 -5.19 2.30
N ARG A 270 -28.80 -4.06 2.25
CA ARG A 270 -28.97 -3.17 3.39
C ARG A 270 -29.89 -3.78 4.43
N ILE A 271 -29.72 -3.38 5.69
CA ILE A 271 -30.64 -3.68 6.80
C ILE A 271 -32.09 -3.27 6.47
N SER A 272 -32.26 -2.19 5.71
CA SER A 272 -33.57 -1.71 5.22
C SER A 272 -34.22 -2.63 4.18
N GLY A 273 -33.48 -3.63 3.69
CA GLY A 273 -33.92 -4.68 2.77
C GLY A 273 -33.74 -4.36 1.28
N GLN A 274 -33.16 -3.21 0.96
CA GLN A 274 -32.73 -2.84 -0.38
C GLN A 274 -31.41 -3.54 -0.72
N ASN A 275 -31.23 -3.91 -1.99
CA ASN A 275 -29.89 -4.32 -2.45
C ASN A 275 -29.07 -3.05 -2.78
N LEU A 276 -27.76 -3.17 -2.87
CA LEU A 276 -26.86 -2.08 -3.24
C LEU A 276 -25.77 -2.62 -4.15
N ASP A 277 -25.57 -1.99 -5.31
CA ASP A 277 -24.41 -2.23 -6.17
C ASP A 277 -23.60 -0.95 -6.30
N LEU A 278 -22.30 -1.00 -5.99
CA LEU A 278 -21.36 0.12 -6.10
C LEU A 278 -20.53 0.03 -7.38
N TYR A 279 -20.38 1.17 -8.06
CA TYR A 279 -19.52 1.31 -9.24
C TYR A 279 -18.50 2.43 -9.06
N SER A 280 -17.21 2.21 -9.33
CA SER A 280 -16.26 3.33 -9.32
C SER A 280 -16.47 4.27 -10.49
N LEU A 281 -16.25 5.56 -10.25
CA LEU A 281 -16.28 6.61 -11.26
C LEU A 281 -15.09 7.55 -11.02
N VAL A 282 -14.18 7.61 -11.98
CA VAL A 282 -13.08 8.59 -11.96
C VAL A 282 -13.51 9.87 -12.68
N VAL A 283 -13.38 11.00 -12.00
CA VAL A 283 -13.80 12.31 -12.50
C VAL A 283 -12.58 13.22 -12.64
N ALA A 284 -12.44 13.90 -13.78
CA ALA A 284 -11.33 14.86 -14.03
C ALA A 284 -11.59 16.27 -13.48
N GLY A 285 -12.71 16.44 -12.76
CA GLY A 285 -13.24 17.72 -12.30
C GLY A 285 -14.20 18.38 -13.30
N GLY A 286 -15.35 18.84 -12.82
CA GLY A 286 -16.37 19.48 -13.65
C GLY A 286 -17.81 19.09 -13.29
N ASP A 287 -18.73 19.43 -14.18
CA ASP A 287 -20.14 19.05 -14.01
C ASP A 287 -20.32 17.58 -14.39
N VAL A 288 -20.88 16.79 -13.48
CA VAL A 288 -21.17 15.37 -13.68
C VAL A 288 -22.68 15.16 -13.51
N VAL A 289 -23.27 14.42 -14.46
CA VAL A 289 -24.66 14.00 -14.43
C VAL A 289 -24.74 12.48 -14.46
N ILE A 290 -25.20 11.87 -13.38
CA ILE A 290 -25.40 10.43 -13.27
C ILE A 290 -26.88 10.15 -13.40
N ASN A 291 -27.28 9.30 -14.35
CA ASN A 291 -28.66 8.86 -14.52
C ASN A 291 -28.75 7.35 -14.31
N LEU A 292 -29.71 6.93 -13.50
CA LEU A 292 -30.08 5.53 -13.32
C LEU A 292 -31.53 5.38 -13.75
N SER A 293 -31.77 4.46 -14.68
CA SER A 293 -33.12 4.09 -15.08
C SER A 293 -33.34 2.60 -14.91
N GLY A 294 -34.56 2.21 -14.54
CA GLY A 294 -34.86 0.81 -14.26
C GLY A 294 -36.31 0.41 -14.55
N SER A 295 -36.57 -0.89 -14.43
CA SER A 295 -37.94 -1.44 -14.44
C SER A 295 -38.68 -1.29 -13.11
N PHE A 296 -38.05 -0.64 -12.13
CA PHE A 296 -38.51 -0.42 -10.76
C PHE A 296 -38.18 1.03 -10.34
N ASP A 297 -38.57 1.40 -9.13
CA ASP A 297 -38.33 2.72 -8.56
C ASP A 297 -36.87 2.81 -8.11
N THR A 298 -36.03 3.52 -8.85
CA THR A 298 -34.57 3.47 -8.63
C THR A 298 -34.14 4.39 -7.50
N PHE A 299 -32.94 4.18 -6.98
CA PHE A 299 -32.31 5.05 -6.00
C PHE A 299 -30.83 5.17 -6.33
N LEU A 300 -30.31 6.39 -6.37
CA LEU A 300 -28.91 6.69 -6.62
C LEU A 300 -28.25 7.31 -5.40
N GLU A 301 -27.03 6.88 -5.13
CA GLU A 301 -26.10 7.52 -4.19
C GLU A 301 -24.76 7.75 -4.87
N LEU A 302 -24.04 8.74 -4.36
CA LEU A 302 -22.70 9.11 -4.77
C LEU A 302 -21.87 9.30 -3.51
N TYR A 303 -20.75 8.58 -3.43
CA TYR A 303 -19.77 8.63 -2.36
C TYR A 303 -18.44 9.16 -2.88
N ASP A 304 -17.63 9.77 -2.03
CA ASP A 304 -16.26 10.19 -2.36
C ASP A 304 -15.21 9.08 -2.13
N GLU A 305 -13.93 9.43 -2.24
CA GLU A 305 -12.81 8.50 -2.10
C GLU A 305 -12.67 7.88 -0.70
N ASN A 306 -13.24 8.51 0.33
CA ASN A 306 -13.30 7.99 1.70
C ASN A 306 -14.66 7.35 2.00
N CYS A 307 -15.46 7.10 0.96
CA CYS A 307 -16.81 6.56 1.05
C CYS A 307 -17.80 7.41 1.86
N GLU A 308 -17.53 8.72 1.99
CA GLU A 308 -18.49 9.64 2.58
C GLU A 308 -19.59 9.99 1.55
N LEU A 309 -20.85 10.01 1.99
CA LEU A 309 -21.99 10.32 1.13
C LEU A 309 -21.92 11.78 0.63
N VAL A 310 -21.73 11.95 -0.67
CA VAL A 310 -21.70 13.25 -1.36
C VAL A 310 -23.11 13.69 -1.78
N ALA A 311 -23.88 12.77 -2.34
CA ALA A 311 -25.23 13.05 -2.83
C ALA A 311 -26.07 11.77 -2.94
N GLN A 312 -27.39 11.94 -2.87
CA GLN A 312 -28.35 10.88 -3.16
C GLN A 312 -29.58 11.47 -3.84
N ASP A 313 -30.30 10.64 -4.59
CA ASP A 313 -31.50 11.01 -5.33
C ASP A 313 -32.35 9.78 -5.66
N ASP A 314 -33.68 9.89 -5.57
CA ASP A 314 -34.64 8.81 -5.86
C ASP A 314 -35.52 9.11 -7.08
N ASP A 315 -35.93 10.36 -7.29
CA ASP A 315 -36.91 10.74 -8.33
C ASP A 315 -36.49 11.89 -9.25
N GLY A 316 -35.20 12.23 -9.30
CA GLY A 316 -34.66 13.32 -10.12
C GLY A 316 -34.64 13.07 -11.62
N GLY A 317 -34.87 11.82 -12.07
CA GLY A 317 -34.88 11.38 -13.47
C GLY A 317 -36.28 11.24 -14.08
N ASP A 318 -36.36 10.57 -15.24
CA ASP A 318 -37.63 10.37 -15.95
C ASP A 318 -38.56 9.38 -15.23
N GLY A 319 -39.67 9.86 -14.68
CA GLY A 319 -40.69 9.01 -14.06
C GLY A 319 -40.42 8.74 -12.57
N LEU A 320 -40.00 7.52 -12.24
CA LEU A 320 -39.58 7.08 -10.89
C LEU A 320 -38.08 6.69 -10.92
N ASN A 321 -37.34 7.32 -11.83
CA ASN A 321 -35.93 7.05 -12.04
C ASN A 321 -35.11 8.16 -11.37
N SER A 322 -33.87 7.87 -11.03
CA SER A 322 -33.03 8.76 -10.24
C SER A 322 -31.98 9.47 -11.12
N MET A 323 -31.63 10.69 -10.75
CA MET A 323 -30.60 11.48 -11.42
C MET A 323 -29.85 12.39 -10.44
N ILE A 324 -28.53 12.19 -10.33
CA ILE A 324 -27.65 13.09 -9.60
C ILE A 324 -26.96 14.04 -10.57
N SER A 325 -26.98 15.34 -10.29
CA SER A 325 -26.17 16.35 -10.99
C SER A 325 -25.36 17.16 -9.98
N ARG A 326 -24.04 17.11 -10.10
CA ARG A 326 -23.09 17.76 -9.19
C ARG A 326 -21.88 18.30 -9.94
N ASN A 327 -21.33 19.41 -9.44
CA ASN A 327 -20.00 19.86 -9.82
C ASN A 327 -19.01 19.20 -8.86
N LEU A 328 -18.15 18.33 -9.38
CA LEU A 328 -17.23 17.53 -8.59
C LEU A 328 -15.77 17.96 -8.87
N PRO A 329 -14.90 17.99 -7.84
CA PRO A 329 -13.46 18.00 -8.03
C PRO A 329 -12.94 16.83 -8.86
N ALA A 330 -11.67 16.91 -9.27
CA ALA A 330 -10.99 15.74 -9.82
C ALA A 330 -10.73 14.74 -8.69
N GLY A 331 -11.03 13.47 -8.93
CA GLY A 331 -10.90 12.42 -7.92
C GLY A 331 -11.68 11.16 -8.30
N THR A 332 -11.61 10.17 -7.42
CA THR A 332 -12.38 8.93 -7.52
C THR A 332 -13.64 9.03 -6.68
N TYR A 333 -14.75 8.55 -7.22
CA TYR A 333 -16.06 8.52 -6.57
C TYR A 333 -16.66 7.12 -6.71
N PHE A 334 -17.64 6.80 -5.88
CA PHE A 334 -18.40 5.54 -5.98
C PHE A 334 -19.89 5.83 -6.17
N VAL A 335 -20.49 5.20 -7.17
CA VAL A 335 -21.90 5.36 -7.52
C VAL A 335 -22.67 4.17 -6.98
N GLY A 336 -23.49 4.40 -5.97
CA GLY A 336 -24.42 3.41 -5.43
C GLY A 336 -25.69 3.36 -6.26
N THR A 337 -26.01 2.19 -6.78
CA THR A 337 -27.30 1.91 -7.40
C THR A 337 -28.12 1.04 -6.48
N SER A 338 -29.38 1.43 -6.27
CA SER A 338 -30.32 0.74 -5.41
C SER A 338 -31.74 0.91 -5.92
N SER A 339 -32.70 0.37 -5.19
CA SER A 339 -34.14 0.55 -5.42
C SER A 339 -34.76 1.26 -4.23
N PHE A 340 -35.71 2.16 -4.45
CA PHE A 340 -36.38 2.85 -3.35
C PHE A 340 -37.10 1.86 -2.40
N GLY A 341 -37.74 0.83 -2.97
CA GLY A 341 -38.40 -0.24 -2.21
C GLY A 341 -37.47 -1.43 -1.91
N ALA A 342 -37.66 -2.08 -0.77
CA ALA A 342 -36.92 -3.28 -0.39
C ALA A 342 -37.13 -4.45 -1.37
N GLY A 343 -36.04 -5.18 -1.68
CA GLY A 343 -36.03 -6.42 -2.46
C GLY A 343 -36.42 -6.30 -3.94
N GLN A 344 -36.40 -5.10 -4.51
CA GLN A 344 -36.71 -4.93 -5.94
C GLN A 344 -35.49 -5.30 -6.79
N SER A 345 -35.76 -5.93 -7.94
CA SER A 345 -34.75 -6.37 -8.90
C SER A 345 -35.31 -6.24 -10.31
N GLY A 346 -34.42 -6.12 -11.29
CA GLY A 346 -34.81 -5.95 -12.68
C GLY A 346 -33.73 -5.34 -13.54
N SER A 347 -34.08 -5.02 -14.78
CA SER A 347 -33.13 -4.39 -15.71
C SER A 347 -32.89 -2.93 -15.32
N ILE A 348 -31.62 -2.51 -15.36
CA ILE A 348 -31.18 -1.13 -15.16
C ILE A 348 -30.34 -0.64 -16.35
N SER A 349 -30.28 0.68 -16.51
CA SER A 349 -29.34 1.40 -17.37
C SER A 349 -28.76 2.56 -16.57
N LEU A 350 -27.45 2.51 -16.32
CA LEU A 350 -26.67 3.49 -15.57
C LEU A 350 -25.76 4.26 -16.53
N THR A 351 -25.72 5.59 -16.40
CA THR A 351 -24.85 6.47 -17.21
C THR A 351 -24.25 7.55 -16.34
N ALA A 352 -22.99 7.92 -16.60
CA ALA A 352 -22.39 9.15 -16.12
C ALA A 352 -21.97 10.04 -17.30
N ASP A 353 -22.48 11.26 -17.38
CA ASP A 353 -22.05 12.29 -18.33
C ASP A 353 -21.16 13.29 -17.59
N CYS A 354 -19.86 13.19 -17.82
CA CYS A 354 -18.84 14.02 -17.16
C CYS A 354 -18.43 15.13 -18.13
N VAL A 355 -18.96 16.34 -17.92
CA VAL A 355 -18.55 17.53 -18.67
C VAL A 355 -17.22 18.02 -18.08
N SER A 356 -16.13 17.41 -18.51
CA SER A 356 -14.80 17.84 -18.11
C SER A 356 -14.42 19.15 -18.81
N GLY A 357 -13.85 20.08 -18.06
CA GLY A 357 -13.15 21.23 -18.64
C GLY A 357 -11.82 20.85 -19.32
N ILE A 358 -11.46 19.55 -19.35
CA ILE A 358 -10.21 19.02 -19.90
C ILE A 358 -10.50 17.68 -20.60
N SER A 359 -10.31 17.68 -21.92
CA SER A 359 -10.49 16.57 -22.88
C SER A 359 -9.45 15.45 -22.69
N ASN A 360 -9.83 14.22 -22.28
CA ASN A 360 -8.93 13.05 -22.25
C ASN A 360 -9.03 12.24 -23.55
N PHE A 361 -7.89 12.02 -24.21
CA PHE A 361 -7.82 11.36 -25.52
C PHE A 361 -8.45 9.96 -25.52
N CYS A 362 -8.49 9.26 -24.39
CA CYS A 362 -9.14 7.95 -24.33
C CYS A 362 -10.67 7.98 -24.40
N VAL A 363 -11.27 9.11 -24.05
CA VAL A 363 -12.72 9.33 -24.14
C VAL A 363 -13.06 10.08 -25.44
N ASP A 364 -12.20 11.01 -25.82
CA ASP A 364 -12.45 11.91 -26.96
C ASP A 364 -12.01 11.32 -28.31
N CYS A 365 -11.14 10.31 -28.32
CA CYS A 365 -10.69 9.68 -29.55
C CYS A 365 -11.44 8.38 -29.82
N GLU A 366 -11.86 8.19 -31.06
CA GLU A 366 -12.45 6.92 -31.50
C GLU A 366 -11.35 5.86 -31.68
N ALA A 367 -11.33 4.85 -30.81
CA ALA A 367 -10.45 3.70 -30.94
C ALA A 367 -10.94 2.73 -32.01
N ARG A 368 -10.02 2.24 -32.84
CA ARG A 368 -10.32 1.18 -33.82
C ARG A 368 -10.07 -0.18 -33.20
N GLU A 369 -10.96 -1.12 -33.44
CA GLU A 369 -10.79 -2.50 -32.97
C GLU A 369 -9.57 -3.15 -33.61
N LEU A 370 -8.88 -3.96 -32.82
CA LEU A 370 -7.70 -4.74 -33.17
C LEU A 370 -7.79 -6.09 -32.47
N ASN A 371 -7.47 -7.18 -33.17
CA ASN A 371 -7.50 -8.53 -32.60
C ASN A 371 -6.10 -9.18 -32.62
N PRO A 372 -5.81 -10.14 -31.73
CA PRO A 372 -4.66 -11.04 -31.85
C PRO A 372 -4.51 -11.63 -33.26
N GLY A 373 -3.26 -11.68 -33.75
CA GLY A 373 -2.93 -12.15 -35.11
C GLY A 373 -3.27 -11.18 -36.25
N GLU A 374 -3.85 -10.00 -35.96
CA GLU A 374 -4.24 -9.02 -36.96
C GLU A 374 -3.09 -8.08 -37.36
N THR A 375 -3.14 -7.59 -38.61
CA THR A 375 -2.30 -6.49 -39.08
C THR A 375 -3.18 -5.36 -39.57
N GLN A 376 -2.92 -4.14 -39.11
CA GLN A 376 -3.71 -2.96 -39.41
C GLN A 376 -2.84 -1.83 -39.97
N ASP A 377 -3.23 -1.29 -41.12
CA ASP A 377 -2.60 -0.12 -41.71
C ASP A 377 -3.28 1.16 -41.23
N GLY A 378 -2.51 2.20 -40.94
CA GLY A 378 -2.99 3.47 -40.39
C GLY A 378 -2.29 4.70 -40.97
N LEU A 379 -2.84 5.87 -40.64
CA LEU A 379 -2.26 7.19 -40.97
C LEU A 379 -2.26 8.03 -39.69
N LEU A 380 -1.07 8.32 -39.17
CA LEU A 380 -0.90 9.06 -37.92
C LEU A 380 -1.39 10.51 -38.07
N GLY A 381 -2.28 10.95 -37.17
CA GLY A 381 -2.85 12.29 -37.15
C GLY A 381 -4.10 12.46 -38.02
N SER A 382 -4.65 11.35 -38.54
CA SER A 382 -5.85 11.36 -39.37
C SER A 382 -7.14 11.44 -38.55
N SER A 383 -7.15 10.87 -37.35
CA SER A 383 -8.29 10.95 -36.42
C SER A 383 -8.43 12.32 -35.76
N GLY A 384 -7.39 13.15 -35.80
CA GLY A 384 -7.32 14.39 -35.03
C GLY A 384 -7.06 14.15 -33.53
N CYS A 385 -6.84 12.90 -33.12
CA CYS A 385 -6.50 12.55 -31.75
C CYS A 385 -5.09 13.04 -31.39
N ARG A 386 -4.94 13.61 -30.20
CA ARG A 386 -3.67 14.18 -29.72
C ARG A 386 -3.44 13.94 -28.24
N THR A 387 -2.17 13.80 -27.85
CA THR A 387 -1.75 13.70 -26.43
C THR A 387 -1.95 15.04 -25.72
N GLN A 388 -2.45 15.06 -24.49
CA GLN A 388 -2.74 16.31 -23.75
C GLN A 388 -1.48 17.15 -23.41
N LEU A 389 -0.40 16.53 -22.91
CA LEU A 389 0.76 17.26 -22.38
C LEU A 389 1.68 17.83 -23.48
N PHE A 390 1.69 17.21 -24.66
CA PHE A 390 2.66 17.51 -25.71
C PHE A 390 2.05 17.85 -27.07
N ASP A 391 0.72 17.81 -27.18
CA ASP A 391 -0.03 18.12 -28.40
C ASP A 391 0.49 17.32 -29.62
N GLN A 392 0.88 16.06 -29.38
CA GLN A 392 1.43 15.16 -30.37
C GLN A 392 0.30 14.36 -31.01
N ALA A 393 0.37 14.13 -32.33
CA ALA A 393 -0.59 13.27 -33.02
C ALA A 393 -0.52 11.84 -32.46
N LEU A 394 -1.68 11.25 -32.20
CA LEU A 394 -1.85 9.92 -31.65
C LEU A 394 -2.92 9.19 -32.46
N GLU A 395 -2.76 7.89 -32.66
CA GLU A 395 -3.84 7.01 -33.12
C GLU A 395 -4.01 5.91 -32.07
N ILE A 396 -5.26 5.66 -31.64
CA ILE A 396 -5.56 4.67 -30.61
C ILE A 396 -6.35 3.48 -31.17
N PHE A 397 -6.08 2.32 -30.59
CA PHE A 397 -6.65 1.04 -30.94
C PHE A 397 -7.16 0.31 -29.70
N SER A 398 -8.24 -0.43 -29.87
CA SER A 398 -8.88 -1.25 -28.86
C SER A 398 -8.55 -2.70 -29.15
N LEU A 399 -7.54 -3.24 -28.47
CA LEU A 399 -7.13 -4.63 -28.58
C LEU A 399 -8.09 -5.52 -27.79
N VAL A 400 -8.87 -6.35 -28.48
CA VAL A 400 -9.82 -7.28 -27.86
C VAL A 400 -9.18 -8.66 -27.71
N VAL A 401 -9.04 -9.11 -26.47
CA VAL A 401 -8.44 -10.39 -26.09
C VAL A 401 -9.53 -11.30 -25.56
N GLU A 402 -9.90 -12.36 -26.31
CA GLU A 402 -11.00 -13.26 -25.93
C GLU A 402 -10.56 -14.36 -24.93
N GLU A 403 -9.31 -14.79 -25.01
CA GLU A 403 -8.66 -15.80 -24.16
C GLU A 403 -7.24 -15.30 -23.84
N GLU A 404 -6.56 -15.85 -22.82
CA GLU A 404 -5.18 -15.44 -22.46
C GLU A 404 -4.30 -15.29 -23.71
N PHE A 405 -3.73 -14.10 -23.87
CA PHE A 405 -2.95 -13.72 -25.04
C PHE A 405 -1.52 -13.39 -24.62
N GLU A 406 -0.60 -14.18 -25.15
CA GLU A 406 0.83 -13.99 -25.00
C GLU A 406 1.43 -13.71 -26.38
N GLY A 407 1.93 -12.50 -26.59
CA GLY A 407 2.27 -12.06 -27.94
C GLY A 407 3.04 -10.74 -28.00
N SER A 408 3.15 -10.19 -29.20
CA SER A 408 3.85 -8.92 -29.44
C SER A 408 3.05 -7.98 -30.34
N LEU A 409 3.12 -6.68 -30.03
CA LEU A 409 2.65 -5.61 -30.88
C LEU A 409 3.87 -4.95 -31.52
N SER A 410 3.86 -4.76 -32.83
CA SER A 410 4.96 -4.14 -33.58
C SER A 410 4.45 -3.10 -34.57
N VAL A 411 5.11 -1.96 -34.64
CA VAL A 411 4.80 -0.88 -35.60
C VAL A 411 5.98 -0.64 -36.51
N VAL A 412 5.70 -0.54 -37.80
CA VAL A 412 6.64 -0.07 -38.82
C VAL A 412 6.08 1.17 -39.52
N SER A 413 6.93 2.16 -39.72
CA SER A 413 6.65 3.32 -40.57
C SER A 413 7.90 3.68 -41.37
N ALA A 414 7.71 4.07 -42.63
CA ALA A 414 8.76 4.67 -43.45
C ALA A 414 8.77 6.21 -43.36
N ASP A 415 7.71 6.80 -42.79
CA ASP A 415 7.46 8.24 -42.79
C ASP A 415 7.93 8.92 -41.49
N PHE A 416 7.97 8.18 -40.38
CA PHE A 416 8.38 8.68 -39.06
C PHE A 416 9.01 7.59 -38.21
N ASN A 417 9.70 7.97 -37.12
CA ASN A 417 10.16 7.02 -36.10
C ASN A 417 9.00 6.71 -35.14
N PRO A 418 8.41 5.50 -35.15
CA PRO A 418 7.20 5.23 -34.38
C PRO A 418 7.50 4.96 -32.89
N SER A 419 6.48 5.14 -32.06
CA SER A 419 6.44 4.70 -30.67
C SER A 419 5.12 3.99 -30.39
N LEU A 420 5.19 2.90 -29.64
CA LEU A 420 4.04 2.16 -29.13
C LEU A 420 3.85 2.46 -27.65
N SER A 421 2.59 2.65 -27.26
CA SER A 421 2.17 2.91 -25.89
C SER A 421 0.98 2.03 -25.53
N PHE A 422 0.93 1.59 -24.28
CA PHE A 422 -0.15 0.79 -23.72
C PHE A 422 -0.72 1.54 -22.55
N TYR A 423 -2.05 1.64 -22.49
CA TYR A 423 -2.77 2.36 -21.44
C TYR A 423 -3.69 1.41 -20.69
N ASN A 424 -3.83 1.62 -19.38
CA ASN A 424 -4.82 0.94 -18.57
C ASN A 424 -6.21 1.60 -18.73
N ASP A 425 -7.19 1.08 -18.02
CA ASP A 425 -8.58 1.55 -18.08
C ASP A 425 -8.77 2.98 -17.53
N PHE A 426 -7.83 3.46 -16.70
CA PHE A 426 -7.74 4.86 -16.23
C PHE A 426 -7.04 5.80 -17.22
N CYS A 427 -6.51 5.26 -18.32
CA CYS A 427 -5.67 5.95 -19.29
C CYS A 427 -4.35 6.49 -18.80
N ASP A 428 -3.82 5.83 -17.79
CA ASP A 428 -2.43 5.94 -17.43
C ASP A 428 -1.58 5.08 -18.36
N LEU A 429 -0.40 5.61 -18.70
CA LEU A 429 0.57 4.89 -19.50
C LEU A 429 1.16 3.74 -18.67
N VAL A 430 0.85 2.51 -19.06
CA VAL A 430 1.37 1.28 -18.44
C VAL A 430 2.76 0.96 -18.98
N SER A 431 2.90 1.05 -20.30
CA SER A 431 4.15 0.72 -20.95
C SER A 431 4.33 1.49 -22.25
N LEU A 432 5.57 1.81 -22.56
CA LEU A 432 5.94 2.52 -23.78
C LEU A 432 7.24 1.93 -24.31
N ASN A 433 7.26 1.66 -25.60
CA ASN A 433 8.51 1.33 -26.27
C ASN A 433 8.56 1.96 -27.66
N SER A 434 9.74 2.48 -28.00
CA SER A 434 10.01 3.14 -29.27
C SER A 434 11.17 2.51 -30.04
N ASN A 435 11.60 1.31 -29.63
CA ASN A 435 12.62 0.55 -30.32
C ASN A 435 12.22 -0.92 -30.51
N CYS A 436 12.90 -1.59 -31.42
CA CYS A 436 12.84 -3.03 -31.60
C CYS A 436 14.22 -3.64 -31.78
N SER A 437 14.37 -4.88 -31.33
CA SER A 437 15.52 -5.73 -31.69
C SER A 437 15.50 -6.10 -33.17
N ASN A 438 14.30 -6.30 -33.74
CA ASN A 438 14.12 -6.53 -35.17
C ASN A 438 14.19 -5.19 -35.94
N PRO A 439 15.18 -4.99 -36.83
CA PRO A 439 15.34 -3.73 -37.55
C PRO A 439 14.27 -3.48 -38.62
N GLU A 440 13.40 -4.45 -38.90
CA GLU A 440 12.23 -4.27 -39.79
C GLU A 440 11.11 -3.47 -39.13
N PHE A 441 11.08 -3.39 -37.79
CA PHE A 441 10.09 -2.65 -37.02
C PHE A 441 10.73 -1.44 -36.32
N GLY A 442 9.98 -0.34 -36.23
CA GLY A 442 10.44 0.86 -35.55
C GLY A 442 10.19 0.82 -34.04
N ALA A 443 9.08 0.22 -33.59
CA ALA A 443 8.71 0.08 -32.19
C ALA A 443 7.95 -1.22 -31.94
N CYS A 444 8.16 -1.87 -30.79
CA CYS A 444 7.47 -3.12 -30.43
C CYS A 444 7.30 -3.29 -28.93
N LEU A 445 6.26 -4.01 -28.53
CA LEU A 445 5.93 -4.29 -27.15
C LEU A 445 5.53 -5.75 -27.01
N ASN A 446 6.17 -6.47 -26.08
CA ASN A 446 5.74 -7.80 -25.69
C ASN A 446 4.71 -7.68 -24.57
N VAL A 447 3.64 -8.46 -24.65
CA VAL A 447 2.54 -8.41 -23.70
C VAL A 447 2.10 -9.83 -23.32
N ASN A 448 1.72 -9.97 -22.06
CA ASN A 448 1.00 -11.13 -21.55
C ASN A 448 -0.28 -10.58 -20.91
N LEU A 449 -1.41 -10.86 -21.55
CA LEU A 449 -2.70 -10.24 -21.27
C LEU A 449 -3.74 -11.31 -20.98
N GLY A 450 -4.53 -11.10 -19.93
CA GLY A 450 -5.73 -11.88 -19.70
C GLY A 450 -6.84 -11.52 -20.70
N PRO A 451 -7.98 -12.24 -20.66
CA PRO A 451 -9.17 -11.84 -21.41
C PRO A 451 -9.60 -10.42 -21.01
N GLY A 452 -9.81 -9.56 -22.00
CA GLY A 452 -10.08 -8.14 -21.75
C GLY A 452 -10.00 -7.27 -22.99
N THR A 453 -10.27 -5.98 -22.83
CA THR A 453 -10.09 -4.98 -23.88
C THR A 453 -9.03 -3.99 -23.43
N TYR A 454 -8.04 -3.74 -24.28
CA TYR A 454 -6.87 -2.94 -23.93
C TYR A 454 -6.64 -1.79 -24.90
N THR A 455 -6.14 -0.65 -24.41
CA THR A 455 -5.90 0.53 -25.25
C THR A 455 -4.44 0.62 -25.69
N VAL A 456 -4.23 0.63 -27.01
CA VAL A 456 -2.91 0.73 -27.64
C VAL A 456 -2.80 2.04 -28.41
N GLY A 457 -1.77 2.82 -28.13
CA GLY A 457 -1.48 4.08 -28.81
C GLY A 457 -0.27 3.99 -29.74
N VAL A 458 -0.43 4.48 -30.97
CA VAL A 458 0.64 4.67 -31.95
C VAL A 458 0.90 6.16 -32.13
N ALA A 459 2.15 6.57 -31.91
CA ALA A 459 2.61 7.94 -32.13
C ALA A 459 3.96 7.96 -32.84
N ALA A 460 4.43 9.14 -33.24
CA ALA A 460 5.84 9.35 -33.62
C ALA A 460 6.65 9.70 -32.36
N GLU A 461 7.95 9.44 -32.32
CA GLU A 461 8.78 9.93 -31.21
C GLU A 461 8.88 11.46 -31.17
N ASP A 462 8.79 12.11 -32.33
CA ASP A 462 8.74 13.56 -32.43
C ASP A 462 7.30 14.09 -32.49
N ARG A 463 7.12 15.37 -32.16
CA ARG A 463 5.78 15.96 -31.95
C ARG A 463 5.05 16.35 -33.24
N VAL A 464 5.72 16.33 -34.40
CA VAL A 464 5.22 16.95 -35.63
C VAL A 464 5.06 15.97 -36.78
N SER A 465 5.80 14.86 -36.75
CA SER A 465 5.76 13.87 -37.81
C SER A 465 4.43 13.15 -37.83
N THR A 466 3.93 13.01 -39.04
CA THR A 466 2.71 12.28 -39.38
C THR A 466 3.01 11.45 -40.62
N GLY A 467 2.27 10.37 -40.84
CA GLY A 467 2.54 9.49 -41.95
C GLY A 467 1.87 8.14 -41.82
N SER A 468 2.11 7.29 -42.82
CA SER A 468 1.59 5.94 -42.86
C SER A 468 2.33 5.03 -41.88
N PHE A 469 1.61 4.11 -41.25
CA PHE A 469 2.20 3.06 -40.43
C PHE A 469 1.44 1.76 -40.60
N ARG A 470 2.09 0.67 -40.20
CA ARG A 470 1.50 -0.66 -40.09
C ARG A 470 1.73 -1.19 -38.69
N LEU A 471 0.64 -1.49 -38.01
CA LEU A 471 0.60 -2.16 -36.70
C LEU A 471 0.36 -3.65 -36.91
N VAL A 472 1.16 -4.49 -36.27
CA VAL A 472 1.10 -5.94 -36.34
C VAL A 472 0.93 -6.48 -34.93
N VAL A 473 -0.08 -7.31 -34.71
CA VAL A 473 -0.26 -8.09 -33.47
C VAL A 473 0.05 -9.54 -33.80
N SER A 474 1.05 -10.09 -33.13
CA SER A 474 1.55 -11.44 -33.35
C SER A 474 1.23 -12.32 -32.15
N ASP A 475 0.65 -13.50 -32.41
CA ASP A 475 0.42 -14.58 -31.43
C ASP A 475 1.70 -15.36 -31.08
N ALA A 476 2.83 -14.85 -31.54
CA ALA A 476 4.15 -15.31 -31.16
C ALA A 476 4.92 -14.12 -30.60
N TRP A 477 5.61 -14.33 -29.48
CA TRP A 477 6.71 -13.46 -29.08
C TRP A 477 7.66 -13.34 -30.26
N ASP A 478 7.90 -12.11 -30.71
CA ASP A 478 9.02 -11.85 -31.61
C ASP A 478 10.26 -12.20 -30.78
N PHE A 479 10.81 -13.41 -31.01
CA PHE A 479 11.86 -14.00 -30.18
C PHE A 479 12.96 -12.96 -29.95
N LYS A 480 13.03 -12.40 -28.74
CA LYS A 480 14.20 -11.67 -28.27
C LYS A 480 15.23 -12.72 -27.86
N ASP A 481 16.41 -12.58 -28.45
CA ASP A 481 17.70 -13.18 -28.17
C ASP A 481 17.75 -14.35 -27.17
N PHE A 482 18.26 -15.49 -27.64
CA PHE A 482 18.63 -16.64 -26.81
C PHE A 482 19.46 -16.20 -25.60
N SER A 483 18.96 -16.47 -24.38
CA SER A 483 19.67 -16.27 -23.12
C SER A 483 19.79 -17.61 -22.39
N ARG A 484 21.03 -18.04 -22.13
CA ARG A 484 21.28 -19.30 -21.40
C ARG A 484 20.95 -19.09 -19.92
N GLY A 485 20.07 -19.94 -19.38
CA GLY A 485 19.56 -19.82 -18.01
C GLY A 485 18.18 -19.17 -17.91
N ASP A 486 17.63 -18.63 -19.00
CA ASP A 486 16.26 -18.09 -19.08
C ASP A 486 15.31 -19.20 -19.57
N ALA A 487 14.84 -20.00 -18.61
CA ALA A 487 14.01 -21.17 -18.88
C ALA A 487 12.58 -20.78 -19.25
N ASP A 488 12.06 -19.71 -18.65
CA ASP A 488 10.69 -19.24 -18.85
C ASP A 488 10.56 -18.20 -19.98
N ALA A 489 11.69 -17.86 -20.61
CA ALA A 489 11.84 -16.99 -21.76
C ALA A 489 11.40 -15.54 -21.50
N ASN A 490 11.38 -15.11 -20.25
CA ASN A 490 11.00 -13.75 -19.86
C ASN A 490 12.08 -12.69 -20.15
N GLY A 491 13.26 -13.10 -20.64
CA GLY A 491 14.39 -12.25 -20.96
C GLY A 491 15.37 -12.03 -19.81
N ARG A 492 15.20 -12.74 -18.68
CA ARG A 492 16.06 -12.69 -17.49
C ARG A 492 16.42 -14.11 -17.08
N ALA A 493 17.58 -14.26 -16.46
CA ALA A 493 17.95 -15.50 -15.78
C ALA A 493 17.89 -15.24 -14.28
N ASP A 494 16.85 -15.74 -13.62
CA ASP A 494 16.59 -15.57 -12.20
C ASP A 494 16.11 -16.86 -11.49
N ILE A 495 15.62 -16.73 -10.26
CA ILE A 495 15.24 -17.89 -9.46
C ILE A 495 14.01 -18.62 -10.02
N SER A 496 13.11 -17.93 -10.74
CA SER A 496 11.95 -18.55 -11.39
C SER A 496 12.39 -19.61 -12.40
N ASP A 497 13.45 -19.30 -13.16
CA ASP A 497 14.01 -20.20 -14.17
C ASP A 497 14.58 -21.47 -13.56
N ALA A 498 15.31 -21.34 -12.44
CA ALA A 498 15.84 -22.48 -11.72
C ALA A 498 14.71 -23.40 -11.20
N VAL A 499 13.64 -22.80 -10.67
CA VAL A 499 12.45 -23.53 -10.23
C VAL A 499 11.78 -24.23 -11.41
N GLN A 500 11.68 -23.57 -12.56
CA GLN A 500 11.06 -24.13 -13.75
C GLN A 500 11.86 -25.31 -14.33
N ILE A 501 13.20 -25.21 -14.39
CA ILE A 501 14.09 -26.32 -14.78
C ILE A 501 13.87 -27.54 -13.88
N LEU A 502 13.82 -27.33 -12.55
CA LEU A 502 13.59 -28.41 -11.60
C LEU A 502 12.19 -29.01 -11.74
N ASN A 503 11.15 -28.18 -11.94
CA ASN A 503 9.79 -28.64 -12.17
C ASN A 503 9.64 -29.43 -13.47
N PHE A 504 10.29 -28.99 -14.55
CA PHE A 504 10.35 -29.72 -15.82
C PHE A 504 11.00 -31.10 -15.64
N LEU A 505 12.08 -31.19 -14.87
CA LEU A 505 12.81 -32.44 -14.63
C LEU A 505 12.08 -33.43 -13.73
N PHE A 506 11.36 -32.97 -12.70
CA PHE A 506 10.78 -33.83 -11.67
C PHE A 506 9.27 -34.02 -11.75
N GLN A 507 8.53 -33.01 -12.20
CA GLN A 507 7.06 -33.00 -12.15
C GLN A 507 6.41 -33.05 -13.52
N GLY A 508 7.20 -33.03 -14.60
CA GLY A 508 6.66 -33.00 -15.96
C GLY A 508 5.89 -31.71 -16.24
N ALA A 509 6.35 -30.60 -15.65
CA ALA A 509 5.88 -29.26 -15.99
C ALA A 509 6.08 -28.98 -17.49
N GLU A 510 5.49 -27.88 -17.96
CA GLU A 510 5.51 -27.48 -19.35
C GLU A 510 6.94 -27.46 -19.90
N ARG A 511 7.11 -28.04 -21.10
CA ARG A 511 8.43 -28.19 -21.71
C ARG A 511 8.95 -26.80 -22.08
N PRO A 512 10.18 -26.43 -21.65
CA PRO A 512 10.78 -25.16 -22.02
C PRO A 512 10.74 -24.93 -23.54
N SER A 513 10.40 -23.71 -23.94
CA SER A 513 10.25 -23.30 -25.34
C SER A 513 11.52 -23.61 -26.16
N CYS A 514 12.69 -23.50 -25.52
CA CYS A 514 13.99 -23.93 -26.01
C CYS A 514 14.69 -24.88 -25.02
N LEU A 515 15.24 -26.00 -25.50
CA LEU A 515 16.01 -26.91 -24.63
C LEU A 515 17.46 -26.45 -24.38
N GLU A 516 17.99 -25.55 -25.19
CA GLU A 516 19.33 -24.98 -24.96
C GLU A 516 19.34 -23.89 -23.89
N THR A 517 18.23 -23.20 -23.61
CA THR A 517 18.17 -22.22 -22.52
C THR A 517 18.24 -22.89 -21.15
N VAL A 518 17.78 -24.14 -21.07
CA VAL A 518 17.80 -24.96 -19.84
C VAL A 518 19.01 -25.89 -19.72
N ASP A 519 19.88 -25.96 -20.73
CA ASP A 519 21.22 -26.59 -20.65
C ASP A 519 22.23 -25.54 -20.18
N VAL A 520 22.05 -25.11 -18.92
CA VAL A 520 22.79 -24.00 -18.31
C VAL A 520 24.28 -24.28 -18.25
N ASN A 521 24.66 -25.55 -18.06
CA ASN A 521 26.07 -25.96 -17.99
C ASN A 521 26.68 -26.34 -19.36
N ASN A 522 25.87 -26.31 -20.43
CA ASN A 522 26.25 -26.55 -21.82
C ASN A 522 26.95 -27.91 -22.08
N ASP A 523 26.50 -28.97 -21.41
CA ASP A 523 27.03 -30.33 -21.60
C ASP A 523 26.19 -31.18 -22.58
N ALA A 524 25.25 -30.54 -23.28
CA ALA A 524 24.26 -31.14 -24.17
C ALA A 524 23.28 -32.08 -23.46
N ARG A 525 23.09 -31.94 -22.14
CA ARG A 525 22.18 -32.75 -21.34
C ARG A 525 21.43 -31.92 -20.31
N VAL A 526 20.16 -31.65 -20.59
CA VAL A 526 19.24 -31.08 -19.60
C VAL A 526 18.99 -32.08 -18.46
N ASN A 527 19.54 -31.80 -17.29
CA ASN A 527 19.45 -32.65 -16.11
C ASN A 527 19.55 -31.83 -14.80
N LEU A 528 19.54 -32.52 -13.65
CA LEU A 528 19.54 -31.86 -12.33
C LEU A 528 20.72 -30.90 -12.14
N THR A 529 21.86 -31.16 -12.80
CA THR A 529 23.02 -30.30 -12.70
C THR A 529 22.76 -28.90 -13.24
N ASP A 530 21.86 -28.71 -14.20
CA ASP A 530 21.54 -27.40 -14.78
C ASP A 530 20.82 -26.47 -13.81
N GLY A 531 19.77 -26.97 -13.14
CA GLY A 531 19.08 -26.19 -12.11
C GLY A 531 19.97 -25.87 -10.91
N ILE A 532 20.83 -26.81 -10.51
CA ILE A 532 21.83 -26.57 -9.46
C ILE A 532 22.88 -25.53 -9.92
N TYR A 533 23.29 -25.58 -11.19
CA TYR A 533 24.24 -24.62 -11.77
C TYR A 533 23.69 -23.21 -11.74
N LEU A 534 22.43 -23.03 -12.17
CA LEU A 534 21.76 -21.74 -12.21
C LEU A 534 21.61 -21.15 -10.80
N LEU A 535 21.17 -21.96 -9.82
CA LEU A 535 21.10 -21.54 -8.41
C LEU A 535 22.49 -21.17 -7.84
N SER A 536 23.51 -21.95 -8.17
CA SER A 536 24.87 -21.69 -7.70
C SER A 536 25.44 -20.39 -8.28
N TRP A 537 25.07 -20.07 -9.52
CA TRP A 537 25.39 -18.81 -10.18
C TRP A 537 24.64 -17.62 -9.56
N LEU A 538 23.32 -17.75 -9.34
CA LEU A 538 22.49 -16.69 -8.73
C LEU A 538 22.93 -16.32 -7.30
N PHE A 539 23.36 -17.30 -6.51
CA PHE A 539 23.65 -17.12 -5.08
C PHE A 539 25.15 -17.06 -4.74
N GLY A 540 26.05 -17.01 -5.74
CA GLY A 540 27.37 -16.40 -5.59
C GLY A 540 28.47 -17.18 -4.86
N GLU A 541 28.54 -18.51 -4.95
CA GLU A 541 29.77 -19.28 -4.61
C GLU A 541 30.19 -20.33 -5.68
N GLY A 542 29.61 -20.32 -6.89
CA GLY A 542 29.99 -21.22 -7.99
C GLY A 542 31.07 -20.65 -8.95
N GLU A 543 31.89 -21.52 -9.57
CA GLU A 543 32.81 -21.13 -10.66
C GLU A 543 32.05 -20.50 -11.84
N ALA A 544 32.70 -19.56 -12.55
CA ALA A 544 32.15 -18.89 -13.74
C ALA A 544 31.67 -19.90 -14.81
N LEU A 545 30.63 -19.50 -15.56
CA LEU A 545 30.06 -20.26 -16.67
C LEU A 545 31.18 -20.84 -17.55
N ALA A 546 31.19 -22.17 -17.72
CA ALA A 546 32.22 -22.84 -18.51
C ALA A 546 32.20 -22.34 -19.96
N PRO A 547 33.37 -22.11 -20.60
CA PRO A 547 33.42 -21.60 -21.96
C PRO A 547 32.73 -22.56 -22.93
N PRO A 548 31.94 -22.05 -23.90
CA PRO A 548 31.11 -22.88 -24.76
C PRO A 548 31.93 -23.81 -25.66
N GLY A 549 31.49 -25.07 -25.73
CA GLY A 549 31.85 -25.99 -26.83
C GLY A 549 31.16 -25.58 -28.14
N PRO A 550 31.65 -26.05 -29.30
CA PRO A 550 31.15 -25.57 -30.59
C PRO A 550 29.66 -25.89 -30.80
N PRO A 551 28.86 -24.94 -31.35
CA PRO A 551 27.42 -25.06 -31.44
C PRO A 551 27.00 -26.21 -32.37
N GLY A 552 26.14 -27.08 -31.88
CA GLY A 552 25.37 -27.97 -32.73
C GLY A 552 24.27 -27.18 -33.42
N GLN A 553 24.41 -26.93 -34.72
CA GLN A 553 23.47 -26.16 -35.57
C GLN A 553 22.05 -26.81 -35.73
N ALA A 554 21.44 -27.37 -34.68
CA ALA A 554 20.24 -28.19 -34.81
C ALA A 554 19.20 -28.04 -33.68
N SER A 555 19.27 -27.00 -32.86
CA SER A 555 18.37 -26.81 -31.70
C SER A 555 17.11 -25.99 -31.99
N GLY A 556 17.14 -25.11 -33.00
CA GLY A 556 16.01 -24.24 -33.33
C GLY A 556 15.86 -22.99 -32.44
N CYS A 557 16.84 -22.70 -31.57
CA CYS A 557 16.75 -21.64 -30.55
C CYS A 557 17.35 -20.27 -30.94
N GLY A 558 17.63 -20.01 -32.21
CA GLY A 558 18.36 -18.79 -32.63
C GLY A 558 19.87 -18.88 -32.40
N PRO A 559 20.66 -17.88 -32.82
CA PRO A 559 22.10 -17.85 -32.60
C PRO A 559 22.45 -17.47 -31.16
N ASP A 560 23.34 -18.24 -30.53
CA ASP A 560 23.91 -17.93 -29.21
C ASP A 560 24.81 -16.65 -29.32
N PRO A 561 24.46 -15.54 -28.66
CA PRO A 561 25.26 -14.30 -28.71
C PRO A 561 26.62 -14.46 -28.04
N ASP A 562 26.79 -15.46 -27.15
CA ASP A 562 28.05 -15.81 -26.48
C ASP A 562 28.86 -16.88 -27.24
N ALA A 563 28.39 -17.30 -28.43
CA ALA A 563 29.17 -18.17 -29.29
C ALA A 563 30.45 -17.46 -29.77
N PRO A 564 31.61 -18.14 -29.85
CA PRO A 564 32.85 -17.53 -30.29
C PRO A 564 32.71 -16.84 -31.65
N GLY A 565 32.83 -15.50 -31.65
CA GLY A 565 32.71 -14.66 -32.85
C GLY A 565 31.32 -14.08 -33.17
N SER A 566 30.32 -14.18 -32.28
CA SER A 566 29.05 -13.44 -32.40
C SER A 566 29.20 -11.97 -31.95
N PRO A 567 28.39 -11.03 -32.50
CA PRO A 567 28.34 -9.64 -32.02
C PRO A 567 27.61 -9.59 -30.66
N GLY A 568 28.34 -9.95 -29.61
CA GLY A 568 27.83 -10.24 -28.27
C GLY A 568 28.84 -11.01 -27.41
N ASP A 569 29.84 -11.65 -28.04
CA ASP A 569 30.94 -12.38 -27.40
C ASP A 569 31.60 -11.52 -26.31
N LEU A 570 31.23 -11.78 -25.04
CA LEU A 570 31.75 -11.07 -23.88
C LEU A 570 33.22 -11.40 -23.60
N GLY A 571 33.86 -12.32 -24.34
CA GLY A 571 35.30 -12.53 -24.28
C GLY A 571 35.83 -12.79 -22.87
N CYS A 572 34.99 -13.33 -21.98
CA CYS A 572 35.31 -13.55 -20.58
C CYS A 572 36.19 -14.79 -20.42
N ASP A 573 37.42 -14.71 -20.90
CA ASP A 573 38.48 -15.64 -20.50
C ASP A 573 38.90 -15.40 -19.03
N GLU A 574 38.64 -14.20 -18.45
CA GLU A 574 38.87 -13.88 -17.03
C GLU A 574 37.87 -12.83 -16.48
N TYR A 575 37.46 -13.00 -15.21
CA TYR A 575 36.44 -12.22 -14.50
C TYR A 575 36.93 -10.80 -14.14
N SER A 576 36.34 -9.77 -14.76
CA SER A 576 36.23 -8.44 -14.15
C SER A 576 34.77 -8.00 -14.26
N GLY A 577 34.14 -7.76 -13.10
CA GLY A 577 32.71 -7.47 -12.98
C GLY A 577 32.24 -6.37 -13.94
N CYS A 578 31.06 -6.59 -14.50
CA CYS A 578 30.39 -5.65 -15.39
C CYS A 578 29.94 -4.42 -14.57
N ASP A 579 30.35 -3.22 -15.01
CA ASP A 579 29.78 -1.93 -14.60
C ASP A 579 28.37 -1.74 -15.19
#